data_AF-A0A3D2K152-F1
#
_entry.id   AF-A0A3D2K152-F1
#
_cell.length_a   1.000
_cell.length_b   1.000
_cell.length_c   1.000
_cell.angle_alpha   90.00
_cell.angle_beta   90.00
_cell.angle_gamma   90.00
#
_symmetry.space_group_name_H-M   'P 1'
#
loop_
_entity.id
_entity.type
_entity.pdbx_description
1 polymer ?
#
loop_
_entity_poly.entity_id
_entity_poly.type
_entity_poly.pdbx_seq_one_letter_code
_entity_poly.pdbx_strand_id
1 'polypeptide(L)'
;HKGAMKKMTDAEKIEGQVREERLKKSLMDHIKSGKGFVGIHAATDTFYKWKEYGDMIGGYFNGHPWNAGTKVSIKVEDGQEEHACCAHLDGANLNFKEEIYQFKAPYDPKKLHILLRLDPEQTDMSRGKRSDKDYGVSWIKNHGKGRVFYSSLGHNHHIYMNAKVLEHWLRGIQWILGDTEVEVKIGK
;
A
#
# COMPACT_ATOMS: atom_id res chain seq x y z
N HIS A 1 -13.04 -14.10 10.80
CA HIS A 1 -14.53 -14.10 10.77
C HIS A 1 -15.10 -14.23 12.18
N LYS A 2 -15.88 -13.25 12.67
CA LYS A 2 -16.46 -13.29 14.04
C LYS A 2 -17.37 -14.50 14.30
N GLY A 3 -17.98 -15.07 13.27
CA GLY A 3 -18.84 -16.26 13.37
C GLY A 3 -18.08 -17.57 13.62
N ALA A 4 -16.82 -17.66 13.17
CA ALA A 4 -15.99 -18.85 13.38
C ALA A 4 -15.52 -18.94 14.86
N MET A 5 -15.11 -17.81 15.45
CA MET A 5 -14.66 -17.78 16.85
C MET A 5 -15.75 -18.11 17.88
N LYS A 6 -17.03 -17.89 17.54
CA LYS A 6 -18.16 -18.26 18.42
C LYS A 6 -18.35 -19.77 18.57
N LYS A 7 -17.83 -20.57 17.64
CA LYS A 7 -17.94 -22.03 17.64
C LYS A 7 -16.72 -22.73 18.24
N MET A 8 -15.66 -21.98 18.56
CA MET A 8 -14.41 -22.51 19.11
C MET A 8 -14.51 -22.67 20.62
N THR A 9 -13.94 -23.75 21.12
CA THR A 9 -13.63 -23.95 22.54
C THR A 9 -12.61 -22.93 23.02
N ASP A 10 -12.48 -22.75 24.33
CA ASP A 10 -11.49 -21.82 24.88
C ASP A 10 -10.06 -22.28 24.62
N ALA A 11 -9.81 -23.59 24.59
CA ALA A 11 -8.52 -24.15 24.21
C ALA A 11 -8.14 -23.78 22.77
N GLU A 12 -9.05 -23.94 21.81
CA GLU A 12 -8.81 -23.57 20.41
C GLU A 12 -8.59 -22.05 20.24
N LYS A 13 -9.29 -21.22 21.03
CA LYS A 13 -9.06 -19.76 21.03
C LYS A 13 -7.66 -19.42 21.54
N ILE A 14 -7.22 -20.05 22.64
CA ILE A 14 -5.88 -19.86 23.21
C ILE A 14 -4.81 -20.30 22.20
N GLU A 15 -4.96 -21.49 21.61
CA GLU A 15 -4.02 -21.98 20.59
C GLU A 15 -3.98 -21.05 19.37
N GLY A 16 -5.14 -20.59 18.91
CA GLY A 16 -5.26 -19.62 17.83
C GLY A 16 -4.52 -18.31 18.13
N GLN A 17 -4.65 -17.80 19.36
CA GLN A 17 -3.95 -16.59 19.80
C GLN A 17 -2.43 -16.80 19.88
N VAL A 18 -1.97 -17.92 20.45
CA VAL A 18 -0.53 -18.26 20.50
C VAL A 18 0.04 -18.38 19.09
N ARG A 19 -0.69 -19.03 18.17
CA ARG A 19 -0.29 -19.15 16.77
C ARG A 19 -0.25 -17.79 16.09
N GLU A 20 -1.26 -16.94 16.29
CA GLU A 20 -1.32 -15.59 15.72
C GLU A 20 -0.10 -14.77 16.14
N GLU A 21 0.20 -14.70 17.44
CA GLU A 21 1.34 -13.94 17.94
C GLU A 21 2.68 -14.47 17.41
N ARG A 22 2.84 -15.80 17.30
CA ARG A 22 4.02 -16.39 16.66
C ARG A 22 4.15 -16.00 15.19
N LEU A 23 3.06 -16.02 14.44
CA LEU A 23 3.07 -15.67 13.00
C LEU A 23 3.32 -14.17 12.79
N LYS A 24 2.71 -13.32 13.62
CA LYS A 24 2.97 -11.87 13.62
C LYS A 24 4.46 -11.58 13.83
N LYS A 25 5.05 -12.17 14.87
CA LYS A 25 6.48 -12.05 15.17
C LYS A 25 7.34 -12.55 14.02
N SER A 26 7.02 -13.72 13.46
CA SER A 26 7.79 -14.32 12.35
C SER A 26 7.79 -13.44 11.11
N LEU A 27 6.63 -12.84 10.76
CA LEU A 27 6.52 -11.91 9.63
C LEU A 27 7.40 -10.66 9.85
N MET A 28 7.33 -10.06 11.05
CA MET A 28 8.09 -8.84 11.34
C MET A 28 9.59 -9.10 11.41
N ASP A 29 10.01 -10.22 11.99
CA ASP A 29 11.41 -10.64 12.00
C ASP A 29 11.93 -10.88 10.56
N HIS A 30 11.13 -11.53 9.71
CA HIS A 30 11.47 -11.76 8.30
C HIS A 30 11.73 -10.43 7.58
N ILE A 31 10.80 -9.48 7.67
CA ILE A 31 10.93 -8.17 7.04
C ILE A 31 12.14 -7.42 7.63
N LYS A 32 12.21 -7.27 8.96
CA LYS A 32 13.30 -6.52 9.63
C LYS A 32 14.69 -7.08 9.33
N SER A 33 14.80 -8.39 9.04
CA SER A 33 16.07 -9.04 8.67
C SER A 33 16.60 -8.64 7.29
N GLY A 34 15.81 -7.96 6.46
CA GLY A 34 16.21 -7.53 5.12
C GLY A 34 15.35 -8.09 3.99
N LYS A 35 14.27 -8.79 4.30
CA LYS A 35 13.39 -9.39 3.30
C LYS A 35 12.24 -8.47 2.91
N GLY A 36 11.63 -8.81 1.79
CA GLY A 36 10.59 -8.03 1.13
C GLY A 36 9.19 -8.20 1.69
N PHE A 37 8.38 -7.15 1.59
CA PHE A 37 6.92 -7.26 1.70
C PHE A 37 6.24 -6.44 0.60
N VAL A 38 5.32 -7.08 -0.13
CA VAL A 38 4.46 -6.45 -1.13
C VAL A 38 3.03 -6.43 -0.60
N GLY A 39 2.45 -5.24 -0.47
CA GLY A 39 1.03 -5.07 -0.16
C GLY A 39 0.26 -4.53 -1.36
N ILE A 40 -0.80 -5.22 -1.77
CA ILE A 40 -1.69 -4.77 -2.84
C ILE A 40 -3.09 -4.55 -2.28
N HIS A 41 -3.71 -3.44 -2.66
CA HIS A 41 -5.10 -3.07 -2.37
C HIS A 41 -5.47 -3.22 -0.87
N ALA A 42 -6.27 -4.23 -0.52
CA ALA A 42 -6.78 -4.46 0.82
C ALA A 42 -5.70 -4.83 1.87
N ALA A 43 -4.42 -4.90 1.49
CA ALA A 43 -3.32 -5.07 2.44
C ALA A 43 -3.28 -3.99 3.55
N THR A 44 -3.91 -2.83 3.36
CA THR A 44 -4.07 -1.80 4.41
C THR A 44 -5.43 -1.84 5.12
N ASP A 45 -6.40 -2.61 4.62
CA ASP A 45 -7.73 -2.86 5.24
C ASP A 45 -7.67 -4.11 6.14
N THR A 46 -6.72 -4.12 7.05
CA THR A 46 -6.52 -5.22 7.99
C THR A 46 -5.72 -4.77 9.21
N PHE A 47 -5.62 -5.65 10.21
CA PHE A 47 -4.71 -5.54 11.34
C PHE A 47 -4.70 -4.18 12.07
N TYR A 48 -5.84 -3.50 12.11
CA TYR A 48 -6.00 -2.16 12.71
C TYR A 48 -5.52 -2.01 14.16
N LYS A 49 -5.42 -3.11 14.90
CA LYS A 49 -4.98 -3.14 16.30
C LYS A 49 -3.50 -3.53 16.47
N TRP A 50 -2.83 -3.94 15.40
CA TRP A 50 -1.44 -4.37 15.43
C TRP A 50 -0.54 -3.24 14.95
N LYS A 51 -0.19 -2.33 15.86
CA LYS A 51 0.56 -1.09 15.57
C LYS A 51 1.76 -1.30 14.64
N GLU A 52 2.55 -2.34 14.88
CA GLU A 52 3.75 -2.65 14.10
C GLU A 52 3.44 -2.95 12.62
N TYR A 53 2.29 -3.58 12.31
CA TYR A 53 1.85 -3.75 10.92
C TYR A 53 1.56 -2.40 10.26
N GLY A 54 0.83 -1.51 10.93
CA GLY A 54 0.58 -0.16 10.46
C GLY A 54 1.87 0.64 10.23
N ASP A 55 2.83 0.53 11.15
CA ASP A 55 4.14 1.17 11.02
C ASP A 55 4.97 0.54 9.88
N MET A 56 4.85 -0.78 9.65
CA MET A 56 5.52 -1.50 8.57
C MET A 56 4.97 -1.10 7.21
N ILE A 57 3.64 -1.14 7.02
CA ILE A 57 3.00 -0.87 5.74
C ILE A 57 2.87 0.63 5.45
N GLY A 58 2.82 1.48 6.49
CA GLY A 58 2.81 2.94 6.36
C GLY A 58 1.44 3.61 6.52
N GLY A 59 0.39 2.88 6.89
CA GLY A 59 -0.94 3.45 7.07
C GLY A 59 -2.03 2.38 7.21
N TYR A 60 -3.21 2.79 7.70
CA TYR A 60 -4.39 1.95 7.68
C TYR A 60 -5.46 2.55 6.79
N PHE A 61 -6.26 1.69 6.17
CA PHE A 61 -7.46 2.08 5.45
C PHE A 61 -8.39 2.93 6.32
N ASN A 62 -8.98 3.95 5.70
CA ASN A 62 -9.94 4.86 6.33
C ASN A 62 -11.08 5.24 5.35
N GLY A 63 -11.46 4.29 4.50
CA GLY A 63 -12.51 4.47 3.51
C GLY A 63 -11.98 4.66 2.09
N HIS A 64 -12.93 4.69 1.17
CA HIS A 64 -12.73 4.62 -0.28
C HIS A 64 -13.69 5.62 -0.97
N PRO A 65 -13.38 6.92 -0.92
CA PRO A 65 -14.31 7.96 -1.39
C PRO A 65 -14.58 7.93 -2.90
N TRP A 66 -13.60 7.41 -3.65
CA TRP A 66 -13.75 7.01 -5.04
C TRP A 66 -13.98 5.50 -5.04
N ASN A 67 -15.13 5.09 -5.55
CA ASN A 67 -15.55 3.69 -5.59
C ASN A 67 -15.19 3.05 -6.94
N ALA A 68 -15.40 1.74 -7.08
CA ALA A 68 -15.10 0.95 -8.27
C ALA A 68 -15.55 1.56 -9.62
N GLY A 69 -16.62 2.36 -9.64
CA GLY A 69 -17.17 2.98 -10.85
C GLY A 69 -16.67 4.41 -11.12
N THR A 70 -15.89 4.97 -10.21
CA THR A 70 -15.43 6.37 -10.26
C THR A 70 -14.24 6.49 -11.21
N LYS A 71 -14.32 7.41 -12.17
CA LYS A 71 -13.18 7.74 -13.02
C LYS A 71 -12.15 8.49 -12.17
N VAL A 72 -10.91 8.03 -12.22
CA VAL A 72 -9.78 8.61 -11.49
C VAL A 72 -8.58 8.73 -12.43
N SER A 73 -7.74 9.71 -12.14
CA SER A 73 -6.42 9.89 -12.75
C SER A 73 -5.38 9.68 -11.66
N ILE A 74 -4.42 8.78 -11.90
CA ILE A 74 -3.29 8.56 -11.01
C ILE A 74 -2.04 9.13 -11.68
N LYS A 75 -1.37 10.06 -11.02
CA LYS A 75 -0.11 10.64 -11.50
C LYS A 75 1.10 10.05 -10.79
N VAL A 76 2.25 10.14 -11.43
CA VAL A 76 3.54 9.94 -10.79
C VAL A 76 3.76 11.07 -9.78
N GLU A 77 4.33 10.76 -8.63
CA GLU A 77 4.73 11.80 -7.67
C GLU A 77 5.82 12.69 -8.28
N ASP A 78 5.69 14.00 -8.08
CA ASP A 78 6.61 14.97 -8.68
C ASP A 78 8.07 14.65 -8.26
N GLY A 79 8.96 14.51 -9.23
CA GLY A 79 10.35 14.11 -9.03
C GLY A 79 10.58 12.59 -8.94
N GLN A 80 9.57 11.77 -9.21
CA GLN A 80 9.67 10.31 -9.32
C GLN A 80 9.54 9.81 -10.76
N GLU A 81 9.54 10.69 -11.76
CA GLU A 81 9.38 10.35 -13.17
C GLU A 81 10.48 9.37 -13.63
N GLU A 82 11.72 9.59 -13.20
CA GLU A 82 12.87 8.71 -13.51
C GLU A 82 13.07 7.59 -12.48
N HIS A 83 12.20 7.46 -11.49
CA HIS A 83 12.31 6.42 -10.47
C HIS A 83 12.15 5.04 -11.13
N ALA A 84 12.97 4.05 -10.76
CA ALA A 84 12.98 2.73 -11.42
C ALA A 84 11.59 2.04 -11.46
N CYS A 85 10.76 2.30 -10.45
CA CYS A 85 9.37 1.81 -10.37
C CYS A 85 8.35 2.59 -11.22
N CYS A 86 8.68 3.78 -11.72
CA CYS A 86 7.74 4.69 -12.39
C CYS A 86 8.17 5.09 -13.81
N ALA A 87 9.46 4.94 -14.16
CA ALA A 87 10.02 5.41 -15.43
C ALA A 87 9.29 4.91 -16.68
N HIS A 88 8.73 3.69 -16.65
CA HIS A 88 7.94 3.14 -17.77
C HIS A 88 6.61 3.86 -18.03
N LEU A 89 6.22 4.78 -17.15
CA LEU A 89 5.02 5.59 -17.35
C LEU A 89 5.29 6.80 -18.26
N ASP A 90 6.54 7.17 -18.49
CA ASP A 90 6.96 8.30 -19.33
C ASP A 90 6.23 9.61 -18.96
N GLY A 91 6.01 9.84 -17.67
CA GLY A 91 5.26 10.99 -17.15
C GLY A 91 3.74 10.96 -17.42
N ALA A 92 3.22 9.90 -18.04
CA ALA A 92 1.79 9.80 -18.34
C ALA A 92 0.97 9.35 -17.13
N ASN A 93 -0.20 9.97 -16.97
CA ASN A 93 -1.18 9.53 -15.97
C ASN A 93 -1.84 8.21 -16.34
N LEU A 94 -2.19 7.45 -15.31
CA LEU A 94 -3.03 6.25 -15.42
C LEU A 94 -4.49 6.65 -15.21
N ASN A 95 -5.30 6.50 -16.25
CA ASN A 95 -6.70 6.89 -16.26
C ASN A 95 -7.60 5.66 -16.40
N PHE A 96 -8.44 5.41 -15.40
CA PHE A 96 -9.37 4.27 -15.40
C PHE A 96 -10.49 4.48 -14.37
N LYS A 97 -11.42 3.51 -14.27
CA LYS A 97 -12.36 3.45 -13.14
C LYS A 97 -11.76 2.59 -12.05
N GLU A 98 -11.68 3.09 -10.83
CA GLU A 98 -11.06 2.34 -9.74
C GLU A 98 -11.50 2.84 -8.36
N GLU A 99 -11.48 1.93 -7.38
CA GLU A 99 -11.64 2.27 -5.98
C GLU A 99 -10.33 2.80 -5.40
N ILE A 100 -10.33 4.05 -4.90
CA ILE A 100 -9.15 4.69 -4.33
C ILE A 100 -9.34 4.92 -2.84
N TYR A 101 -8.34 4.49 -2.08
CA TYR A 101 -8.33 4.56 -0.63
C TYR A 101 -7.90 5.94 -0.15
N GLN A 102 -8.36 6.26 1.06
CA GLN A 102 -7.70 7.24 1.91
C GLN A 102 -7.27 6.58 3.21
N PHE A 103 -6.21 7.10 3.81
CA PHE A 103 -5.58 6.47 4.97
C PHE A 103 -5.76 7.27 6.25
N LYS A 104 -5.70 6.57 7.39
CA LYS A 104 -5.56 7.15 8.74
C LYS A 104 -4.18 6.82 9.31
N ALA A 105 -3.87 7.40 10.47
CA ALA A 105 -2.63 7.17 11.20
C ALA A 105 -2.26 5.66 11.23
N PRO A 106 -0.98 5.30 11.02
CA PRO A 106 0.20 6.18 11.02
C PRO A 106 0.53 6.84 9.67
N TYR A 107 -0.38 6.82 8.69
CA TYR A 107 -0.14 7.45 7.39
C TYR A 107 0.28 8.92 7.52
N ASP A 108 1.46 9.19 6.99
CA ASP A 108 2.07 10.51 6.88
C ASP A 108 2.91 10.48 5.60
N PRO A 109 2.53 11.24 4.55
CA PRO A 109 3.25 11.23 3.28
C PRO A 109 4.71 11.65 3.45
N LYS A 110 5.06 12.43 4.49
CA LYS A 110 6.43 12.84 4.78
C LYS A 110 7.29 11.70 5.33
N LYS A 111 6.68 10.59 5.76
CA LYS A 111 7.34 9.37 6.27
C LYS A 111 7.38 8.25 5.24
N LEU A 112 6.92 8.51 4.02
CA LEU A 112 6.82 7.56 2.93
C LEU A 112 7.57 8.10 1.72
N HIS A 113 8.15 7.21 0.92
CA HIS A 113 8.62 7.57 -0.40
C HIS A 113 7.47 7.28 -1.37
N ILE A 114 6.62 8.29 -1.58
CA ILE A 114 5.46 8.20 -2.46
C ILE A 114 5.93 8.04 -3.90
N LEU A 115 5.33 7.10 -4.63
CA LEU A 115 5.60 6.82 -6.04
C LEU A 115 4.48 7.32 -6.95
N LEU A 116 3.24 7.03 -6.55
CA LEU A 116 2.03 7.40 -7.28
C LEU A 116 1.05 8.10 -6.35
N ARG A 117 0.28 9.05 -6.88
CA ARG A 117 -0.78 9.77 -6.16
C ARG A 117 -2.04 9.88 -7.00
N LEU A 118 -3.17 10.05 -6.32
CA LEU A 118 -4.37 10.55 -6.99
C LEU A 118 -4.10 11.95 -7.52
N ASP A 119 -4.34 12.16 -8.81
CA ASP A 119 -4.15 13.45 -9.46
C ASP A 119 -5.31 14.40 -9.09
N PRO A 120 -5.02 15.50 -8.36
CA PRO A 120 -6.04 16.44 -7.93
C PRO A 120 -6.59 17.32 -9.05
N GLU A 121 -5.92 17.42 -10.19
CA GLU A 121 -6.35 18.25 -11.32
C GLU A 121 -7.37 17.52 -12.20
N GLN A 122 -7.30 16.19 -12.26
CA GLN A 122 -8.15 15.37 -13.12
C GLN A 122 -9.14 14.47 -12.34
N THR A 123 -9.08 14.50 -11.00
CA THR A 123 -9.99 13.75 -10.15
C THR A 123 -10.80 14.66 -9.24
N ASP A 124 -12.08 14.34 -9.03
CA ASP A 124 -12.96 15.05 -8.08
C ASP A 124 -12.47 14.87 -6.63
N MET A 125 -11.79 15.89 -6.10
CA MET A 125 -11.22 15.91 -4.74
C MET A 125 -12.21 16.27 -3.62
N SER A 126 -13.47 16.53 -3.97
CA SER A 126 -14.52 16.83 -2.98
C SER A 126 -14.93 15.58 -2.17
N ARG A 127 -14.66 14.38 -2.70
CA ARG A 127 -15.07 13.10 -2.12
C ARG A 127 -14.29 12.73 -0.87
N GLY A 128 -12.98 13.04 -0.84
CA GLY A 128 -12.11 12.64 0.25
C GLY A 128 -12.21 13.55 1.49
N LYS A 129 -12.10 12.94 2.68
CA LYS A 129 -12.24 13.61 3.99
C LYS A 129 -10.91 13.98 4.67
N ARG A 130 -9.75 13.80 4.02
CA ARG A 130 -8.46 14.21 4.61
C ARG A 130 -8.31 15.74 4.52
N SER A 131 -7.87 16.35 5.61
CA SER A 131 -7.69 17.81 5.70
C SER A 131 -6.53 18.33 4.85
N ASP A 132 -5.47 17.53 4.70
CA ASP A 132 -4.31 17.84 3.86
C ASP A 132 -4.52 17.56 2.37
N LYS A 133 -5.68 17.01 2.00
CA LYS A 133 -6.02 16.60 0.62
C LYS A 133 -4.98 15.66 -0.02
N ASP A 134 -4.27 14.90 0.82
CA ASP A 134 -3.23 13.97 0.40
C ASP A 134 -3.79 12.56 0.20
N TYR A 135 -3.61 11.98 -1.00
CA TYR A 135 -4.08 10.64 -1.33
C TYR A 135 -3.00 9.87 -2.12
N GLY A 136 -1.98 9.39 -1.41
CA GLY A 136 -0.96 8.49 -1.96
C GLY A 136 -1.59 7.18 -2.44
N VAL A 137 -1.16 6.68 -3.60
CA VAL A 137 -1.67 5.48 -4.23
C VAL A 137 -0.65 4.34 -4.18
N SER A 138 0.62 4.67 -4.32
CA SER A 138 1.72 3.70 -4.21
C SER A 138 2.92 4.34 -3.53
N TRP A 139 3.65 3.56 -2.74
CA TRP A 139 4.86 4.01 -2.06
C TRP A 139 5.81 2.87 -1.75
N ILE A 140 7.07 3.24 -1.51
CA ILE A 140 8.06 2.38 -0.89
C ILE A 140 8.48 2.93 0.47
N LYS A 141 8.93 2.04 1.34
CA LYS A 141 9.59 2.39 2.60
C LYS A 141 10.47 1.26 3.09
N ASN A 142 11.37 1.59 4.02
CA ASN A 142 12.08 0.59 4.80
C ASN A 142 11.32 0.26 6.10
N HIS A 143 11.51 -0.96 6.59
CA HIS A 143 11.13 -1.37 7.95
C HIS A 143 12.20 -2.29 8.52
N GLY A 144 12.98 -1.79 9.49
CA GLY A 144 14.27 -2.41 9.80
C GLY A 144 15.17 -2.36 8.57
N LYS A 145 15.75 -3.50 8.18
CA LYS A 145 16.52 -3.63 6.93
C LYS A 145 15.66 -4.01 5.72
N GLY A 146 14.37 -4.33 5.93
CA GLY A 146 13.47 -4.83 4.90
C GLY A 146 12.91 -3.74 4.00
N ARG A 147 12.58 -4.15 2.78
CA ARG A 147 11.97 -3.32 1.73
C ARG A 147 10.47 -3.57 1.66
N VAL A 148 9.67 -2.52 1.73
CA VAL A 148 8.20 -2.58 1.69
C VAL A 148 7.71 -1.77 0.50
N PHE A 149 6.94 -2.41 -0.37
CA PHE A 149 6.23 -1.79 -1.49
C PHE A 149 4.74 -1.95 -1.24
N TYR A 150 3.98 -0.87 -1.42
CA TYR A 150 2.54 -0.90 -1.35
C TYR A 150 1.91 -0.19 -2.54
N SER A 151 0.82 -0.75 -3.06
CA SER A 151 -0.04 -0.13 -4.06
C SER A 151 -1.51 -0.32 -3.68
N SER A 152 -2.30 0.74 -3.61
CA SER A 152 -3.74 0.66 -3.33
C SER A 152 -4.57 0.20 -4.52
N LEU A 153 -4.02 0.25 -5.74
CA LEU A 153 -4.70 -0.25 -6.95
C LEU A 153 -4.91 -1.76 -6.84
N GLY A 154 -6.06 -2.25 -7.32
CA GLY A 154 -6.33 -3.69 -7.39
C GLY A 154 -7.75 -4.11 -6.99
N HIS A 155 -8.71 -3.18 -6.95
CA HIS A 155 -10.13 -3.47 -6.76
C HIS A 155 -10.74 -4.10 -8.00
N ASN A 156 -10.65 -3.40 -9.15
CA ASN A 156 -11.30 -3.87 -10.37
C ASN A 156 -10.46 -4.92 -11.10
N HIS A 157 -11.12 -5.94 -11.64
CA HIS A 157 -10.46 -7.02 -12.38
C HIS A 157 -9.58 -6.53 -13.53
N HIS A 158 -10.00 -5.49 -14.26
CA HIS A 158 -9.24 -4.97 -15.40
C HIS A 158 -7.89 -4.33 -15.00
N ILE A 159 -7.70 -3.96 -13.74
CA ILE A 159 -6.42 -3.45 -13.23
C ILE A 159 -5.34 -4.53 -13.31
N TYR A 160 -5.70 -5.79 -13.08
CA TYR A 160 -4.81 -6.95 -13.23
C TYR A 160 -4.51 -7.33 -14.68
N MET A 161 -5.06 -6.59 -15.65
CA MET A 161 -4.77 -6.72 -17.08
C MET A 161 -4.18 -5.42 -17.67
N ASN A 162 -3.99 -4.38 -16.86
CA ASN A 162 -3.42 -3.13 -17.31
C ASN A 162 -1.89 -3.22 -17.32
N ALA A 163 -1.29 -3.23 -18.51
CA ALA A 163 0.15 -3.41 -18.69
C ALA A 163 0.99 -2.42 -17.86
N LYS A 164 0.60 -1.14 -17.81
CA LYS A 164 1.34 -0.12 -17.06
C LYS A 164 1.26 -0.33 -15.54
N VAL A 165 0.12 -0.79 -15.03
CA VAL A 165 -0.04 -1.14 -13.60
C VAL A 165 0.74 -2.39 -13.25
N LEU A 166 0.63 -3.44 -14.08
CA LEU A 166 1.38 -4.68 -13.89
C LEU A 166 2.89 -4.44 -13.91
N GLU A 167 3.37 -3.59 -14.83
CA GLU A 167 4.77 -3.22 -14.89
C GLU A 167 5.22 -2.41 -13.67
N HIS A 168 4.38 -1.51 -13.14
CA HIS A 168 4.66 -0.81 -11.89
C HIS A 168 4.83 -1.78 -10.72
N TRP A 169 3.94 -2.77 -10.59
CA TRP A 169 4.05 -3.80 -9.57
C TRP A 169 5.28 -4.69 -9.77
N LEU A 170 5.57 -5.10 -11.00
CA LEU A 170 6.77 -5.89 -11.32
C LEU A 170 8.04 -5.15 -10.89
N ARG A 171 8.16 -3.86 -11.24
CA ARG A 171 9.32 -3.03 -10.87
C ARG A 171 9.42 -2.82 -9.35
N GLY A 172 8.28 -2.69 -8.67
CA GLY A 172 8.24 -2.67 -7.20
C GLY A 172 8.73 -3.98 -6.57
N ILE A 173 8.35 -5.12 -7.15
CA ILE A 173 8.82 -6.46 -6.74
C ILE A 173 10.33 -6.60 -7.00
N GLN A 174 10.82 -6.19 -8.16
CA GLN A 174 12.25 -6.20 -8.51
C GLN A 174 13.06 -5.34 -7.53
N TRP A 175 12.56 -4.15 -7.18
CA TRP A 175 13.18 -3.33 -6.14
C TRP A 175 13.21 -4.05 -4.79
N ILE A 176 12.13 -4.72 -4.39
CA ILE A 176 12.12 -5.51 -3.16
C ILE A 176 13.16 -6.64 -3.18
N LEU A 177 13.33 -7.31 -4.33
CA LEU A 177 14.26 -8.43 -4.49
C LEU A 177 15.73 -7.99 -4.54
N GLY A 178 16.00 -6.72 -4.78
CA GLY A 178 17.36 -6.18 -4.89
C GLY A 178 17.84 -5.98 -6.31
N ASP A 179 16.99 -6.19 -7.31
CA ASP A 179 17.37 -6.10 -8.73
C ASP A 179 17.60 -4.65 -9.18
N THR A 180 17.08 -3.68 -8.42
CA THR A 180 17.30 -2.26 -8.64
C THR A 180 17.81 -1.57 -7.38
N GLU A 181 18.84 -0.73 -7.55
CA GLU A 181 19.36 0.12 -6.49
C GLU A 181 18.61 1.44 -6.47
N VAL A 182 17.56 1.51 -5.66
CA VAL A 182 16.87 2.76 -5.39
C VAL A 182 16.87 3.04 -3.89
N GLU A 183 17.39 4.21 -3.52
CA GLU A 183 17.35 4.72 -2.17
C GLU A 183 15.95 5.20 -1.80
N VAL A 184 15.45 4.77 -0.64
CA VAL A 184 14.20 5.27 -0.07
C VAL A 184 14.43 6.69 0.46
N LYS A 185 13.75 7.67 -0.14
CA LYS A 185 13.82 9.08 0.25
C LYS A 185 12.60 9.45 1.07
N ILE A 186 12.82 9.88 2.31
CA ILE A 186 11.78 10.28 3.26
C ILE A 186 12.03 11.73 3.67
N GLY A 187 10.97 12.55 3.71
CA GLY A 187 11.03 13.89 4.32
C GLY A 187 11.63 15.01 3.47
N LYS A 188 11.24 15.10 2.18
CA LYS A 188 11.36 16.39 1.46
C LYS A 188 10.21 17.31 1.80
#